data_AF-A0A1G9J690-F1
#
_entry.id   AF-A0A1G9J690-F1
#
_cell.length_a   1.000
_cell.length_b   1.000
_cell.length_c   1.000
_cell.angle_alpha   90.00
_cell.angle_beta   90.00
_cell.angle_gamma   90.00
#
_symmetry.space_group_name_H-M   'P 1'
#
loop_
_entity.id
_entity.type
_entity.pdbx_description
1 polymer ?
#
loop_
_entity_poly.entity_id
_entity_poly.type
_entity_poly.pdbx_seq_one_letter_code
_entity_poly.pdbx_strand_id
1 'polypeptide(L)' 'MRRHELSDAQWELIADLMPRGGLRGGGRWRDHRQVVNGLMWKLATGAQWRDLPERYGPWQTVYERFSRWRR' A
#
# COMPACT_ATOMS: atom_id res chain seq x y z
N MET A 1 12.72 9.07 -6.30
CA MET A 1 11.50 9.12 -5.45
C MET A 1 10.40 9.84 -6.22
N ARG A 2 9.19 9.29 -6.31
CA ARG A 2 8.06 9.94 -7.01
C ARG A 2 7.28 10.83 -6.03
N ARG A 3 6.52 11.80 -6.54
CA ARG A 3 5.80 12.82 -5.76
C ARG A 3 4.87 12.28 -4.65
N HIS A 4 4.43 11.02 -4.76
CA HIS A 4 3.46 10.40 -3.84
C HIS A 4 3.93 9.06 -3.29
N GLU A 5 5.23 8.83 -3.21
CA GLU A 5 5.82 7.60 -2.67
C GLU A 5 6.69 7.92 -1.46
N LEU A 6 6.82 6.97 -0.55
CA LEU A 6 7.70 7.09 0.61
C LEU A 6 9.16 6.89 0.20
N SER A 7 10.03 7.70 0.81
CA SER A 7 11.48 7.49 0.72
C SER A 7 11.85 6.22 1.46
N ASP A 8 13.05 5.69 1.20
CA ASP A 8 13.56 4.54 1.96
C ASP A 8 13.61 4.86 3.45
N ALA A 9 14.12 6.05 3.82
CA ALA A 9 14.17 6.50 5.21
C ALA A 9 12.78 6.61 5.86
N GLN A 10 11.79 7.17 5.16
CA GLN A 10 10.42 7.24 5.68
C GLN A 10 9.78 5.85 5.80
N TRP A 11 10.10 4.96 4.86
CA TRP A 11 9.64 3.59 4.89
C TRP A 11 10.19 2.85 6.11
N GLU A 12 11.49 2.98 6.40
CA GLU A 12 12.14 2.36 7.56
C GLU A 12 11.46 2.72 8.89
N LEU A 13 11.01 3.98 9.04
CA LEU A 13 10.30 4.42 10.26
C LEU A 13 8.98 3.70 10.51
N ILE A 14 8.30 3.25 9.45
CA ILE A 14 6.98 2.61 9.55
C ILE A 14 7.00 1.12 9.22
N ALA A 15 8.09 0.60 8.66
CA ALA A 15 8.20 -0.77 8.19
C ALA A 15 7.94 -1.77 9.31
N ASP A 16 8.43 -1.49 10.52
CA ASP A 16 8.26 -2.34 11.70
C ASP A 16 6.83 -2.37 12.25
N LEU A 17 6.02 -1.36 11.93
CA LEU A 17 4.60 -1.34 12.29
C LEU A 17 3.77 -2.24 11.36
N MET A 18 4.34 -2.67 10.23
CA MET A 18 3.63 -3.53 9.32
C MET A 18 3.54 -4.95 9.89
N PRO A 19 2.37 -5.61 9.79
CA PRO A 19 2.19 -6.95 10.32
C PRO A 19 3.16 -7.91 9.62
N ARG A 20 4.11 -8.48 10.38
CA ARG A 20 5.18 -9.34 9.88
C ARG A 20 4.70 -10.69 9.32
N GLY A 21 3.45 -11.07 9.58
CA GLY A 21 2.92 -12.41 9.30
C GLY A 21 2.06 -12.47 8.05
N GLY A 22 2.43 -13.37 7.11
CA GLY A 22 1.52 -14.12 6.22
C GLY A 22 0.15 -14.29 6.87
N LEU A 23 -0.93 -13.72 6.33
CA LEU A 23 -2.26 -14.18 6.74
C LEU A 23 -2.24 -15.71 6.61
N ARG A 24 -2.47 -16.41 7.73
CA ARG A 24 -2.59 -17.86 7.77
C ARG A 24 -3.49 -18.29 6.61
N GLY A 25 -2.91 -18.91 5.58
CA GLY A 25 -3.63 -19.56 4.49
C GLY A 25 -3.71 -18.86 3.13
N GLY A 26 -3.01 -17.76 2.84
CA GLY A 26 -3.20 -17.10 1.53
C GLY A 26 -2.03 -16.25 1.03
N GLY A 27 -1.06 -16.89 0.38
CA GLY A 27 -0.11 -16.24 -0.52
C GLY A 27 0.96 -15.35 0.14
N ARG A 28 2.12 -15.29 -0.50
CA ARG A 28 3.19 -14.34 -0.17
C ARG A 28 2.58 -12.94 -0.26
N TRP A 29 2.51 -12.20 0.85
CA TRP A 29 2.01 -10.82 0.82
C TRP A 29 2.72 -10.05 -0.28
N ARG A 30 1.95 -9.31 -1.09
CA ARG A 30 2.55 -8.25 -1.92
C ARG A 30 3.26 -7.27 -1.00
N ASP A 31 4.39 -6.77 -1.48
CA ASP A 31 5.26 -5.83 -0.78
C ASP A 31 4.43 -4.75 -0.07
N HIS A 32 4.56 -4.66 1.26
CA HIS A 32 3.82 -3.67 2.06
C HIS A 32 4.10 -2.25 1.58
N ARG A 33 5.32 -2.01 1.11
CA ARG A 33 5.72 -0.72 0.58
C ARG A 33 4.95 -0.36 -0.67
N GLN A 34 4.71 -1.34 -1.55
CA GLN A 34 3.94 -1.14 -2.77
C GLN A 34 2.50 -0.72 -2.44
N VAL A 35 1.86 -1.37 -1.46
CA VAL A 35 0.49 -1.04 -1.06
C VAL A 35 0.41 0.32 -0.37
N VAL A 36 1.35 0.62 0.54
CA VAL A 36 1.40 1.92 1.22
C VAL A 36 1.65 3.05 0.22
N ASN A 37 2.55 2.87 -0.75
CA ASN A 37 2.76 3.84 -1.82
C ASN A 37 1.52 4.04 -2.69
N GLY A 38 0.78 2.95 -3.00
CA GLY A 38 -0.50 3.05 -3.69
C GLY A 38 -1.55 3.85 -2.90
N LEU A 39 -1.57 3.66 -1.58
CA LEU A 39 -2.45 4.41 -0.69
C LEU A 39 -2.05 5.90 -0.62
N MET A 40 -0.76 6.20 -0.48
CA MET A 40 -0.25 7.59 -0.48
C MET A 40 -0.61 8.30 -1.79
N TRP A 41 -0.46 7.62 -2.92
CA TRP A 41 -0.92 8.15 -4.21
C TRP A 41 -2.42 8.43 -4.20
N LYS A 42 -3.26 7.49 -3.76
CA LYS A 42 -4.72 7.67 -3.72
C LYS A 42 -5.15 8.83 -2.83
N LEU A 43 -4.51 8.98 -1.67
CA LEU A 43 -4.79 10.05 -0.72
C LEU A 43 -4.36 11.41 -1.26
N ALA A 44 -3.22 11.47 -1.97
CA ALA A 44 -2.72 12.71 -2.54
C ALA A 44 -3.49 13.16 -3.80
N THR A 45 -3.91 12.22 -4.66
CA THR A 45 -4.58 12.56 -5.93
C THR A 45 -6.10 12.62 -5.84
N GLY A 46 -6.71 11.89 -4.89
CA GLY A 46 -8.16 11.77 -4.80
C GLY A 46 -8.82 10.99 -5.96
N ALA A 47 -8.06 10.58 -6.99
CA ALA A 47 -8.53 9.90 -8.20
C ALA A 47 -9.30 8.61 -7.91
N GLN A 48 -10.07 8.09 -8.88
CA GLN A 48 -10.85 6.87 -8.63
C GLN A 48 -9.92 5.67 -8.37
N TRP A 49 -10.40 4.68 -7.61
CA TRP A 49 -9.60 3.48 -7.32
C TRP A 49 -9.17 2.73 -8.59
N ARG A 50 -10.01 2.74 -9.63
CA ARG A 50 -9.72 2.11 -10.92
C ARG A 50 -8.58 2.79 -11.68
N ASP A 51 -8.27 4.04 -11.35
CA ASP A 51 -7.17 4.81 -11.96
C ASP A 51 -5.85 4.62 -11.20
N LEU A 52 -5.83 3.76 -10.17
CA LEU A 52 -4.61 3.46 -9.44
C LEU A 52 -3.55 2.94 -10.42
N PRO A 53 -2.36 3.54 -10.45
CA PRO A 53 -1.32 3.10 -11.35
C PRO A 53 -0.93 1.63 -11.11
N GLU A 54 -0.84 0.87 -12.20
CA GLU A 54 -0.59 -0.59 -12.18
C GLU A 54 0.70 -0.98 -11.44
N ARG A 55 1.68 -0.07 -11.36
CA ARG A 55 2.91 -0.25 -10.56
C ARG A 55 2.66 -0.53 -9.08
N TYR A 56 1.52 -0.12 -8.54
CA TYR A 56 1.10 -0.39 -7.16
C TYR A 56 0.36 -1.73 -7.03
N GLY A 57 0.24 -2.46 -8.13
CA GLY A 57 -0.52 -3.69 -8.26
C GLY A 57 -2.03 -3.46 -8.40
N PRO A 58 -2.81 -4.55 -8.46
CA PRO A 58 -4.26 -4.50 -8.49
C PRO A 58 -4.86 -3.59 -7.41
N TRP A 59 -5.68 -2.63 -7.86
CA TRP A 59 -6.30 -1.63 -6.99
C TRP A 59 -7.21 -2.25 -5.93
N GLN A 60 -7.82 -3.40 -6.22
CA GLN A 60 -8.67 -4.14 -5.27
C GLN A 60 -7.87 -4.49 -4.01
N THR A 61 -6.62 -4.92 -4.17
CA THR A 61 -5.75 -5.29 -3.04
C THR A 61 -5.37 -4.08 -2.19
N VAL A 62 -5.11 -2.93 -2.82
CA VAL A 62 -4.82 -1.69 -2.09
C VAL A 62 -6.07 -1.20 -1.36
N TYR A 63 -7.24 -1.27 -2.01
CA TYR A 63 -8.52 -0.91 -1.42
C TYR A 63 -8.91 -1.81 -0.24
N GLU A 64 -8.82 -3.13 -0.39
CA GLU A 64 -9.09 -4.09 0.70
C GLU A 64 -8.22 -3.79 1.93
N ARG A 65 -6.94 -3.46 1.70
CA ARG A 65 -6.01 -3.13 2.78
C ARG A 65 -6.35 -1.81 3.45
N PHE A 66 -6.68 -0.79 2.66
CA PHE A 66 -7.15 0.49 3.17
C PHE A 66 -8.42 0.33 4.01
N SER A 67 -9.41 -0.42 3.50
CA SER A 67 -10.67 -0.69 4.19
C SER A 67 -10.43 -1.40 5.52
N ARG A 68 -9.49 -2.37 5.55
CA ARG A 68 -9.12 -3.09 6.77
C ARG A 68 -8.43 -2.19 7.81
N TRP A 69 -7.60 -1.24 7.39
CA TRP A 69 -6.92 -0.31 8.30
C TRP A 69 -7.79 0.86 8.76
N ARG A 70 -8.83 1.21 8.00
CA ARG A 70 -9.78 2.27 8.36
C ARG A 70 -10.73 1.85 9.49
N ARG A 71 -10.93 0.55 9.69
CA ARG A 71 -11.83 0.00 10.70
C ARG A 71 -11.14 -0.13 12.06
#